data_AF-A0A941XYX8-F1
#
_entry.id   AF-A0A941XYX8-F1
#
_cell.length_a   1.000
_cell.length_b   1.000
_cell.length_c   1.000
_cell.angle_alpha   90.00
_cell.angle_beta   90.00
_cell.angle_gamma   90.00
#
_symmetry.space_group_name_H-M   'P 1'
#
loop_
_entity.id
_entity.type
_entity.pdbx_description
1 polymer ?
#
loop_
_entity_poly.entity_id
_entity_poly.type
_entity_poly.pdbx_seq_one_letter_code
_entity_poly.pdbx_strand_id
1 'polypeptide(L)'
;MIGPQRGHELSILSGTRRIDAPAGFLIHPADGRDEIEQYRRLRRAAFVVDQGLFRGSDHDDLDDDPRTVVLVATASDGTVLGGVRLAPRTTTDIGWWTGSRLVTDTAVRASGLGPALVRAACAHAESAGVLRFEATVQRRYLAMFTALGWEMLGDCLLGERPHVRMRWPIHRVQRSANATKSFLGDVLRPLSGVAGGLGPAGFVGDDGVPVPGSDVVAACDAIIPSMVERDPEWAGWCSVLVNVNDLTAMGASPTGLLDAVGAPTRSLLTRIVRGIAKASHSWQVPVLGGHTQLGVPASLSVTALGRTRRPVPAGGGAAGDEVRITADLSGGWRPGYHGRQWDSTSGRRRDELARMTSLVAEMRPHAAKDVSMAGTVGTLGMLAEASGTGAEIDVAAVPRPAGADMGAWLTCFPGFAMLTAGDGGAAVPAMPAGVVSEVCGRLTSRPGVRLRWPDGELTDALTPEVTGLGRA
;
A
#
# COMPACT_ATOMS: atom_id res chain seq x y z
N MET A 1 13.70 31.90 38.18
CA MET A 1 12.67 32.17 37.16
C MET A 1 13.34 32.89 36.01
N ILE A 2 13.29 32.30 34.81
CA ILE A 2 13.43 32.84 33.44
C ILE A 2 13.86 31.63 32.59
N GLY A 3 13.02 31.24 31.63
CA GLY A 3 13.07 29.96 30.91
C GLY A 3 14.14 29.86 29.82
N PRO A 4 14.31 28.66 29.22
CA PRO A 4 15.24 28.47 28.12
C PRO A 4 14.64 29.02 26.81
N GLN A 5 15.49 29.77 26.13
CA GLN A 5 15.25 30.45 24.86
C GLN A 5 14.91 29.45 23.74
N ARG A 6 13.90 29.81 22.93
CA ARG A 6 13.60 29.17 21.65
C ARG A 6 14.71 29.50 20.65
N GLY A 7 15.15 28.47 19.92
CA GLY A 7 16.21 28.55 18.93
C GLY A 7 15.88 29.44 17.73
N HIS A 8 16.87 30.25 17.37
CA HIS A 8 17.30 30.69 16.05
C HIS A 8 16.24 30.97 14.97
N GLU A 9 15.83 32.25 14.88
CA GLU A 9 15.48 32.88 13.59
C GLU A 9 16.77 33.30 12.88
N LEU A 10 17.02 32.74 11.69
CA LEU A 10 18.07 33.22 10.80
C LEU A 10 17.47 34.21 9.79
N SER A 11 18.06 35.42 9.77
CA SER A 11 17.93 36.49 8.78
C SER A 11 16.86 37.56 9.02
N ILE A 12 17.33 38.74 9.48
CA ILE A 12 16.59 40.01 9.57
C ILE A 12 16.16 40.55 8.19
N LEU A 13 16.69 39.97 7.09
CA LEU A 13 16.39 40.34 5.70
C LEU A 13 15.26 39.48 5.08
N SER A 14 14.76 38.47 5.79
CA SER A 14 13.75 37.55 5.23
C SER A 14 12.31 38.06 5.33
N GLY A 15 12.06 39.09 6.15
CA GLY A 15 10.71 39.51 6.51
C GLY A 15 9.97 38.41 7.29
N THR A 16 9.21 38.79 8.32
CA THR A 16 8.26 37.84 8.89
C THR A 16 7.17 37.60 7.85
N ARG A 17 7.02 36.36 7.38
CA ARG A 17 5.83 35.97 6.61
C ARG A 17 4.64 36.38 7.47
N ARG A 18 3.82 37.29 6.96
CA ARG A 18 2.55 37.65 7.61
C ARG A 18 1.77 36.35 7.71
N ILE A 19 1.74 35.76 8.91
CA ILE A 19 0.79 34.71 9.22
C ILE A 19 -0.51 35.49 9.30
N ASP A 20 -1.30 35.48 8.21
CA ASP A 20 -2.69 35.92 8.28
C ASP A 20 -3.32 35.22 9.49
N ALA A 21 -4.15 35.96 10.23
CA ALA A 21 -4.85 35.45 11.42
C ALA A 21 -5.34 34.02 11.17
N PRO A 22 -5.32 33.12 12.19
CA PRO A 22 -5.80 31.76 12.03
C PRO A 22 -7.12 31.80 11.27
N ALA A 23 -7.22 30.99 10.22
CA ALA A 23 -8.41 30.95 9.37
C ALA A 23 -9.63 31.01 10.28
N GLY A 24 -10.56 31.93 10.03
CA GLY A 24 -11.74 32.14 10.87
C GLY A 24 -12.72 30.96 10.86
N PHE A 25 -12.23 29.77 10.52
CA PHE A 25 -12.95 28.53 10.39
C PHE A 25 -12.05 27.33 10.75
N LEU A 26 -12.67 26.26 11.28
CA LEU A 26 -12.05 24.96 11.49
C LEU A 26 -12.66 23.96 10.49
N ILE A 27 -11.83 23.14 9.82
CA ILE A 27 -12.31 22.06 8.96
C ILE A 27 -12.24 20.73 9.70
N HIS A 28 -13.36 20.01 9.76
CA HIS A 28 -13.44 18.68 10.36
C HIS A 28 -14.53 17.83 9.68
N PRO A 29 -14.52 16.50 9.86
CA PRO A 29 -15.68 15.67 9.55
C PRO A 29 -16.91 16.17 10.31
N ALA A 30 -18.05 16.24 9.64
CA ALA A 30 -19.30 16.71 10.22
C ALA A 30 -19.67 15.86 11.45
N ASP A 31 -19.87 16.51 12.58
CA ASP A 31 -20.21 15.87 13.85
C ASP A 31 -21.71 15.96 14.09
N GLY A 32 -22.43 14.89 13.75
CA GLY A 32 -23.86 14.77 13.99
C GLY A 32 -24.75 15.39 12.90
N ARG A 33 -26.06 15.39 13.19
CA ARG A 33 -27.10 15.69 12.19
C ARG A 33 -27.20 17.18 11.87
N ASP A 34 -26.94 18.06 12.83
CA ASP A 34 -27.13 19.50 12.65
C ASP A 34 -26.16 20.09 11.61
N GLU A 35 -24.87 19.73 11.68
CA GLU A 35 -23.88 20.20 10.70
C GLU A 35 -24.17 19.67 9.30
N ILE A 36 -24.62 18.41 9.18
CA ILE A 36 -25.05 17.82 7.91
C ILE A 36 -26.25 18.58 7.35
N GLU A 37 -27.22 18.93 8.19
CA GLU A 37 -28.39 19.70 7.78
C GLU A 37 -28.02 21.14 7.38
N GLN A 38 -27.14 21.82 8.13
CA GLN A 38 -26.60 23.13 7.76
C GLN A 38 -25.88 23.06 6.39
N TYR A 39 -25.03 22.07 6.18
CA TYR A 39 -24.35 21.82 4.91
C TYR A 39 -25.35 21.58 3.75
N ARG A 40 -26.38 20.76 3.98
CA ARG A 40 -27.45 20.50 3.00
C ARG A 40 -28.24 21.79 2.67
N ARG A 41 -28.47 22.68 3.64
CA ARG A 41 -29.09 24.00 3.39
C ARG A 41 -28.21 24.86 2.47
N LEU A 42 -26.91 24.92 2.70
CA LEU A 42 -25.97 25.63 1.83
C LEU A 42 -25.96 25.07 0.40
N ARG A 43 -25.92 23.74 0.27
CA ARG A 43 -25.98 23.05 -1.04
C ARG A 43 -27.26 23.37 -1.79
N ARG A 44 -28.42 23.29 -1.13
CA ARG A 44 -29.72 23.61 -1.74
C ARG A 44 -29.77 25.05 -2.21
N ALA A 45 -29.36 26.00 -1.37
CA ALA A 45 -29.30 27.41 -1.76
C ALA A 45 -28.41 27.60 -3.00
N ALA A 46 -27.17 27.11 -2.97
CA ALA A 46 -26.22 27.33 -4.05
C ALA A 46 -26.56 26.58 -5.35
N PHE A 47 -26.92 25.29 -5.27
CA PHE A 47 -27.05 24.44 -6.45
C PHE A 47 -28.48 24.39 -7.00
N VAL A 48 -29.50 24.41 -6.13
CA VAL A 48 -30.91 24.33 -6.55
C VAL A 48 -31.46 25.72 -6.81
N VAL A 49 -31.32 26.64 -5.85
CA VAL A 49 -31.96 27.96 -5.93
C VAL A 49 -31.16 28.90 -6.83
N ASP A 50 -29.89 29.15 -6.52
CA ASP A 50 -29.10 30.17 -7.23
C ASP A 50 -28.64 29.72 -8.61
N GLN A 51 -28.19 28.46 -8.71
CA GLN A 51 -27.65 27.92 -9.95
C GLN A 51 -28.64 27.11 -10.77
N GLY A 52 -29.78 26.67 -10.23
CA GLY A 52 -30.72 25.81 -10.98
C GLY A 52 -30.07 24.57 -11.60
N LEU A 53 -29.01 24.03 -10.98
CA LEU A 53 -28.31 22.82 -11.43
C LEU A 53 -29.16 21.56 -11.24
N PHE A 54 -30.03 21.57 -10.23
CA PHE A 54 -30.90 20.46 -9.89
C PHE A 54 -32.34 20.95 -9.70
N ARG A 55 -33.31 20.09 -10.02
CA ARG A 55 -34.73 20.41 -9.85
C ARG A 55 -35.20 19.99 -8.46
N GLY A 56 -35.52 20.95 -7.60
CA GLY A 56 -36.14 20.73 -6.30
C GLY A 56 -35.19 20.27 -5.17
N SER A 57 -34.28 19.34 -5.45
CA SER A 57 -33.28 18.84 -4.50
C SER A 57 -31.99 18.45 -5.21
N ASP A 58 -30.83 18.64 -4.55
CA ASP A 58 -29.54 18.13 -5.00
C ASP A 58 -29.10 16.85 -4.26
N HIS A 59 -29.98 16.30 -3.40
CA HIS A 59 -29.81 15.01 -2.72
C HIS A 59 -29.73 13.87 -3.73
N ASP A 60 -28.78 12.96 -3.54
CA ASP A 60 -28.59 11.76 -4.36
C ASP A 60 -28.18 10.55 -3.51
N ASP A 61 -28.07 9.36 -4.12
CA ASP A 61 -27.77 8.11 -3.40
C ASP A 61 -26.46 8.15 -2.59
N LEU A 62 -25.50 9.01 -2.97
CA LEU A 62 -24.26 9.16 -2.21
C LEU A 62 -24.50 9.88 -0.88
N ASP A 63 -25.56 10.67 -0.73
CA ASP A 63 -25.92 11.25 0.57
C ASP A 63 -26.45 10.21 1.58
N ASP A 64 -26.91 9.07 1.07
CA ASP A 64 -27.48 7.97 1.87
C ASP A 64 -26.50 6.79 2.06
N ASP A 65 -25.36 6.80 1.35
CA ASP A 65 -24.29 5.81 1.55
C ASP A 65 -23.63 6.01 2.92
N PRO A 66 -23.63 5.00 3.80
CA PRO A 66 -23.04 5.12 5.14
C PRO A 66 -21.52 5.34 5.14
N ARG A 67 -20.85 5.12 4.00
CA ARG A 67 -19.41 5.35 3.82
C ARG A 67 -19.10 6.80 3.43
N THR A 68 -20.13 7.60 3.13
CA THR A 68 -19.95 9.00 2.77
C THR A 68 -19.47 9.83 3.95
N VAL A 69 -18.44 10.64 3.70
CA VAL A 69 -17.89 11.59 4.64
C VAL A 69 -18.18 13.00 4.16
N VAL A 70 -18.74 13.83 5.03
CA VAL A 70 -18.86 15.27 4.79
C VAL A 70 -17.83 15.98 5.64
N LEU A 71 -16.96 16.77 5.01
CA LEU A 71 -16.09 17.71 5.71
C LEU A 71 -16.77 19.07 5.70
N VAL A 72 -16.93 19.67 6.88
CA VAL A 72 -17.49 21.02 7.04
C VAL A 72 -16.43 21.99 7.54
N ALA A 73 -16.60 23.26 7.19
CA ALA A 73 -15.85 24.35 7.78
C ALA A 73 -16.77 25.13 8.72
N THR A 74 -16.42 25.20 10.01
CA THR A 74 -17.25 25.82 11.05
C THR A 74 -16.61 27.08 11.60
N ALA A 75 -17.42 28.12 11.82
CA ALA A 75 -17.04 29.29 12.60
C ALA A 75 -16.93 28.94 14.09
N SER A 76 -16.37 29.85 14.88
CA SER A 76 -16.21 29.68 16.33
C SER A 76 -17.54 29.54 17.09
N ASP A 77 -18.65 29.97 16.49
CA ASP A 77 -20.00 29.86 17.05
C ASP A 77 -20.75 28.59 16.59
N GLY A 78 -20.08 27.70 15.84
CA GLY A 78 -20.65 26.46 15.31
C GLY A 78 -21.39 26.61 13.97
N THR A 79 -21.44 27.81 13.39
CA THR A 79 -22.05 28.02 12.07
C THR A 79 -21.23 27.33 10.98
N VAL A 80 -21.86 26.49 10.16
CA VAL A 80 -21.22 25.90 8.98
C VAL A 80 -21.10 26.96 7.87
N LEU A 81 -19.87 27.27 7.49
CA LEU A 81 -19.52 28.25 6.46
C LEU A 81 -19.32 27.61 5.07
N GLY A 82 -19.24 26.28 5.01
CA GLY A 82 -19.06 25.53 3.77
C GLY A 82 -18.79 24.06 4.06
N GLY A 83 -18.75 23.26 3.00
CA GLY A 83 -18.43 21.85 3.13
C GLY A 83 -18.19 21.17 1.79
N VAL A 84 -17.71 19.93 1.87
CA VAL A 84 -17.45 19.06 0.73
C VAL A 84 -17.77 17.62 1.09
N ARG A 85 -18.35 16.88 0.15
CA ARG A 85 -18.71 15.48 0.31
C ARG A 85 -17.69 14.58 -0.38
N LEU A 86 -17.26 13.54 0.30
CA LEU A 86 -16.43 12.46 -0.22
C LEU A 86 -17.21 11.15 -0.12
N ALA A 87 -17.21 10.35 -1.19
CA ALA A 87 -17.92 9.08 -1.20
C ALA A 87 -17.25 8.06 -2.13
N PRO A 88 -17.31 6.75 -1.83
CA PRO A 88 -16.95 5.69 -2.77
C PRO A 88 -17.81 5.75 -4.04
N ARG A 89 -17.23 5.41 -5.21
CA ARG A 89 -17.94 5.38 -6.50
C ARG A 89 -18.56 4.04 -6.85
N THR A 90 -18.20 3.01 -6.10
CA THR A 90 -18.55 1.61 -6.38
C THR A 90 -19.33 1.02 -5.20
N THR A 91 -20.14 0.00 -5.49
CA THR A 91 -20.91 -0.74 -4.47
C THR A 91 -19.98 -1.33 -3.42
N THR A 92 -18.96 -2.07 -3.85
CA THR A 92 -17.83 -2.47 -3.00
C THR A 92 -16.79 -1.38 -3.00
N ASP A 93 -16.32 -0.93 -1.83
CA ASP A 93 -15.24 0.06 -1.77
C ASP A 93 -13.91 -0.59 -2.21
N ILE A 94 -13.44 -0.19 -3.39
CA ILE A 94 -12.18 -0.60 -3.99
C ILE A 94 -11.14 0.54 -4.00
N GLY A 95 -11.35 1.58 -3.20
CA GLY A 95 -10.46 2.75 -3.14
C GLY A 95 -10.65 3.74 -4.30
N TRP A 96 -11.77 3.68 -5.01
CA TRP A 96 -12.17 4.73 -5.97
C TRP A 96 -13.25 5.62 -5.35
N TRP A 97 -12.86 6.85 -5.00
CA TRP A 97 -13.73 7.81 -4.35
C TRP A 97 -13.90 9.08 -5.20
N THR A 98 -14.98 9.81 -4.94
CA THR A 98 -15.22 11.11 -5.55
C THR A 98 -15.42 12.22 -4.53
N GLY A 99 -14.84 13.39 -4.82
CA GLY A 99 -15.17 14.64 -4.17
C GLY A 99 -16.30 15.35 -4.91
N SER A 100 -17.36 15.73 -4.21
CA SER A 100 -18.54 16.36 -4.79
C SER A 100 -19.19 17.36 -3.85
N ARG A 101 -20.14 18.15 -4.39
CA ARG A 101 -20.98 19.09 -3.61
C ARG A 101 -20.17 20.07 -2.74
N LEU A 102 -19.01 20.51 -3.24
CA LEU A 102 -18.23 21.58 -2.62
C LEU A 102 -19.04 22.88 -2.66
N VAL A 103 -19.42 23.40 -1.49
CA VAL A 103 -20.15 24.66 -1.37
C VAL A 103 -19.53 25.51 -0.27
N THR A 104 -19.56 26.83 -0.47
CA THR A 104 -19.19 27.82 0.54
C THR A 104 -20.34 28.81 0.66
N ASP A 105 -20.60 29.29 1.86
CA ASP A 105 -21.56 30.36 2.10
C ASP A 105 -21.15 31.62 1.34
N THR A 106 -22.08 32.16 0.56
CA THR A 106 -21.91 33.39 -0.23
C THR A 106 -21.72 34.65 0.65
N ALA A 107 -22.24 34.63 1.88
CA ALA A 107 -22.07 35.73 2.84
C ALA A 107 -20.65 35.79 3.40
N VAL A 108 -19.91 34.68 3.35
CA VAL A 108 -18.56 34.57 3.87
C VAL A 108 -17.56 34.97 2.78
N ARG A 109 -17.09 36.22 2.83
CA ARG A 109 -16.01 36.74 1.96
C ARG A 109 -14.61 36.22 2.34
N ALA A 110 -14.49 35.01 2.88
CA ALA A 110 -13.21 34.43 3.26
C ALA A 110 -12.47 33.94 2.02
N SER A 111 -11.54 34.75 1.51
CA SER A 111 -10.62 34.34 0.45
C SER A 111 -9.88 33.08 0.88
N GLY A 112 -10.13 31.96 0.20
CA GLY A 112 -9.41 30.70 0.43
C GLY A 112 -10.18 29.57 1.12
N LEU A 113 -11.44 29.77 1.55
CA LEU A 113 -12.23 28.68 2.15
C LEU A 113 -12.43 27.49 1.21
N GLY A 114 -12.85 27.73 -0.04
CA GLY A 114 -12.99 26.68 -1.05
C GLY A 114 -11.69 25.88 -1.27
N PRO A 115 -10.55 26.53 -1.56
CA PRO A 115 -9.24 25.86 -1.61
C PRO A 115 -8.87 25.08 -0.34
N ALA A 116 -9.21 25.56 0.85
CA ALA A 116 -8.95 24.87 2.10
C ALA A 116 -9.78 23.58 2.24
N LEU A 117 -11.08 23.62 1.89
CA LEU A 117 -11.95 22.44 1.84
C LEU A 117 -11.46 21.41 0.82
N VAL A 118 -11.00 21.84 -0.36
CA VAL A 118 -10.42 20.92 -1.36
C VAL A 118 -9.15 20.25 -0.83
N ARG A 119 -8.24 21.02 -0.20
CA ARG A 119 -7.04 20.43 0.42
C ARG A 119 -7.38 19.44 1.53
N ALA A 120 -8.37 19.77 2.37
CA ALA A 120 -8.84 18.87 3.42
C ALA A 120 -9.44 17.59 2.85
N ALA A 121 -10.22 17.68 1.76
CA ALA A 121 -10.75 16.52 1.06
C ALA A 121 -9.63 15.62 0.49
N CYS A 122 -8.64 16.21 -0.19
CA CYS A 122 -7.49 15.44 -0.68
C CYS A 122 -6.75 14.73 0.45
N ALA A 123 -6.46 15.44 1.55
CA ALA A 123 -5.77 14.87 2.71
C ALA A 123 -6.58 13.74 3.37
N HIS A 124 -7.90 13.91 3.46
CA HIS A 124 -8.80 12.88 3.99
C HIS A 124 -8.80 11.64 3.09
N ALA A 125 -8.96 11.81 1.77
CA ALA A 125 -8.93 10.70 0.81
C ALA A 125 -7.61 9.91 0.90
N GLU A 126 -6.46 10.58 0.92
CA GLU A 126 -5.17 9.90 1.07
C GLU A 126 -5.05 9.13 2.39
N SER A 127 -5.54 9.72 3.49
CA SER A 127 -5.52 9.09 4.82
C SER A 127 -6.45 7.89 4.91
N ALA A 128 -7.61 7.95 4.26
CA ALA A 128 -8.60 6.87 4.18
C ALA A 128 -8.18 5.70 3.26
N GLY A 129 -6.99 5.76 2.65
CA GLY A 129 -6.52 4.66 1.79
C GLY A 129 -7.16 4.64 0.41
N VAL A 130 -7.69 5.79 -0.06
CA VAL A 130 -8.13 5.95 -1.44
C VAL A 130 -6.94 5.79 -2.38
N LEU A 131 -7.20 5.21 -3.55
CA LEU A 131 -6.23 4.94 -4.61
C LEU A 131 -6.55 5.74 -5.88
N ARG A 132 -7.82 6.08 -6.11
CA ARG A 132 -8.29 6.95 -7.19
C ARG A 132 -9.28 7.95 -6.63
N PHE A 133 -8.95 9.24 -6.70
CA PHE A 133 -9.80 10.32 -6.19
C PHE A 133 -10.10 11.35 -7.28
N GLU A 134 -11.38 11.56 -7.55
CA GLU A 134 -11.84 12.34 -8.69
C GLU A 134 -12.97 13.30 -8.35
N ALA A 135 -13.11 14.35 -9.15
CA ALA A 135 -14.19 15.30 -9.00
C ALA A 135 -14.71 15.74 -10.37
N THR A 136 -16.01 16.03 -10.42
CA THR A 136 -16.62 16.77 -11.52
C THR A 136 -16.72 18.23 -11.10
N VAL A 137 -15.93 19.08 -11.72
CA VAL A 137 -15.71 20.47 -11.30
C VAL A 137 -16.32 21.41 -12.33
N GLN A 138 -17.05 22.45 -11.91
CA GLN A 138 -17.53 23.46 -12.84
C GLN A 138 -16.36 24.12 -13.57
N ARG A 139 -16.46 24.35 -14.88
CA ARG A 139 -15.35 24.84 -15.69
C ARG A 139 -14.71 26.13 -15.15
N ARG A 140 -15.52 27.01 -14.53
CA ARG A 140 -15.04 28.26 -13.89
C ARG A 140 -14.05 28.04 -12.73
N TYR A 141 -14.01 26.86 -12.11
CA TYR A 141 -13.10 26.54 -11.01
C TYR A 141 -11.87 25.71 -11.47
N LEU A 142 -11.73 25.42 -12.76
CA LEU A 142 -10.61 24.66 -13.31
C LEU A 142 -9.26 25.22 -12.85
N ALA A 143 -9.04 26.54 -13.01
CA ALA A 143 -7.78 27.18 -12.64
C ALA A 143 -7.44 27.01 -11.15
N MET A 144 -8.44 27.05 -10.26
CA MET A 144 -8.24 26.83 -8.84
C MET A 144 -7.82 25.39 -8.55
N PHE A 145 -8.50 24.41 -9.12
CA PHE A 145 -8.16 22.99 -8.93
C PHE A 145 -6.79 22.65 -9.52
N THR A 146 -6.46 23.16 -10.70
CA THR A 146 -5.13 23.01 -11.31
C THR A 146 -4.04 23.62 -10.42
N ALA A 147 -4.26 24.82 -9.87
CA ALA A 147 -3.31 25.44 -8.94
C ALA A 147 -3.13 24.66 -7.63
N LEU A 148 -4.10 23.83 -7.25
CA LEU A 148 -4.01 22.93 -6.10
C LEU A 148 -3.29 21.62 -6.42
N GLY A 149 -3.02 21.30 -7.69
CA GLY A 149 -2.37 20.08 -8.14
C GLY A 149 -3.30 19.03 -8.74
N TRP A 150 -4.56 19.38 -9.04
CA TRP A 150 -5.47 18.46 -9.74
C TRP A 150 -5.22 18.44 -11.25
N GLU A 151 -5.31 17.25 -11.82
CA GLU A 151 -5.11 16.97 -13.24
C GLU A 151 -6.46 16.94 -13.98
N MET A 152 -6.54 17.58 -15.14
CA MET A 152 -7.75 17.55 -15.97
C MET A 152 -7.79 16.26 -16.80
N LEU A 153 -8.88 15.50 -16.70
CA LEU A 153 -9.11 14.28 -17.47
C LEU A 153 -9.91 14.52 -18.76
N GLY A 154 -10.74 15.58 -18.77
CA GLY A 154 -11.50 15.96 -19.96
C GLY A 154 -12.76 16.74 -19.63
N ASP A 155 -13.38 17.26 -20.68
CA ASP A 155 -14.62 18.02 -20.59
C ASP A 155 -15.84 17.12 -20.36
N CYS A 156 -16.84 17.65 -19.66
CA CYS A 156 -18.14 17.00 -19.48
C CYS A 156 -19.25 18.03 -19.25
N LEU A 157 -20.48 17.55 -19.21
CA LEU A 157 -21.66 18.34 -18.88
C LEU A 157 -22.32 17.76 -17.63
N LEU A 158 -22.82 18.63 -16.76
CA LEU A 158 -23.74 18.27 -15.69
C LEU A 158 -25.06 19.02 -15.95
N GLY A 159 -26.09 18.28 -16.36
CA GLY A 159 -27.23 18.88 -17.07
C GLY A 159 -26.72 19.56 -18.35
N GLU A 160 -27.03 20.84 -18.53
CA GLU A 160 -26.56 21.65 -19.66
C GLU A 160 -25.33 22.52 -19.33
N ARG A 161 -24.75 22.35 -18.12
CA ARG A 161 -23.67 23.23 -17.65
C ARG A 161 -22.27 22.64 -17.90
N PRO A 162 -21.32 23.42 -18.45
CA PRO A 162 -19.94 22.99 -18.66
C PRO A 162 -19.20 22.65 -17.36
N HIS A 163 -18.67 21.43 -17.32
CA HIS A 163 -17.83 20.90 -16.25
C HIS A 163 -16.57 20.26 -16.84
N VAL A 164 -15.64 19.94 -15.96
CA VAL A 164 -14.41 19.21 -16.24
C VAL A 164 -14.29 18.06 -15.26
N ARG A 165 -13.93 16.87 -15.74
CA ARG A 165 -13.52 15.76 -14.88
C ARG A 165 -12.07 15.99 -14.50
N MET A 166 -11.77 15.88 -13.21
CA MET A 166 -10.43 16.10 -12.68
C MET A 166 -10.05 14.98 -11.71
N ARG A 167 -8.75 14.72 -11.60
CA ARG A 167 -8.16 13.72 -10.71
C ARG A 167 -7.16 14.35 -9.75
N TRP A 168 -7.21 13.91 -8.50
CA TRP A 168 -6.14 14.16 -7.54
C TRP A 168 -5.09 13.04 -7.67
N PRO A 169 -3.80 13.37 -7.89
CA PRO A 169 -2.77 12.36 -7.99
C PRO A 169 -2.51 11.72 -6.62
N ILE A 170 -2.62 10.39 -6.54
CA ILE A 170 -2.34 9.61 -5.33
C ILE A 170 -1.12 8.73 -5.56
N HIS A 171 -0.03 9.03 -4.87
CA HIS A 171 1.26 8.35 -5.06
C HIS A 171 1.59 7.36 -3.93
N ARG A 172 0.59 6.82 -3.23
CA ARG A 172 0.79 5.92 -2.07
C ARG A 172 1.74 4.76 -2.38
N VAL A 173 1.51 4.06 -3.50
CA VAL A 173 2.31 2.89 -3.89
C VAL A 173 3.73 3.31 -4.25
N GLN A 174 3.89 4.33 -5.10
CA GLN A 174 5.21 4.88 -5.45
C GLN A 174 6.01 5.33 -4.22
N ARG A 175 5.37 6.02 -3.26
CA ARG A 175 6.05 6.42 -2.02
C ARG A 175 6.53 5.22 -1.20
N SER A 176 5.76 4.13 -1.16
CA SER A 176 6.15 2.89 -0.49
C SER A 176 7.37 2.25 -1.15
N ALA A 177 7.35 2.13 -2.49
CA ALA A 177 8.47 1.60 -3.27
C ALA A 177 9.75 2.45 -3.10
N ASN A 178 9.64 3.78 -3.21
CA ASN A 178 10.77 4.69 -3.03
C ASN A 178 11.40 4.56 -1.64
N ALA A 179 10.59 4.40 -0.60
CA ALA A 179 11.06 4.29 0.78
C ALA A 179 11.75 2.96 1.10
N THR A 180 11.48 1.90 0.32
CA THR A 180 11.87 0.52 0.68
C THR A 180 12.75 -0.19 -0.34
N LYS A 181 12.72 0.20 -1.63
CA LYS A 181 13.33 -0.56 -2.73
C LYS A 181 14.14 0.26 -3.72
N SER A 182 13.77 1.51 -4.02
CA SER A 182 14.35 2.24 -5.18
C SER A 182 15.83 2.64 -5.05
N PHE A 183 16.43 2.49 -3.87
CA PHE A 183 17.86 2.73 -3.67
C PHE A 183 18.73 1.47 -3.91
N LEU A 184 18.12 0.30 -4.09
CA LEU A 184 18.85 -0.98 -4.09
C LEU A 184 19.80 -1.11 -5.28
N GLY A 185 19.37 -0.78 -6.49
CA GLY A 185 20.20 -0.90 -7.69
C GLY A 185 21.50 -0.10 -7.60
N ASP A 186 21.43 1.12 -7.08
CA ASP A 186 22.60 1.98 -6.89
C ASP A 186 23.53 1.44 -5.79
N VAL A 187 22.99 1.07 -4.63
CA VAL A 187 23.77 0.62 -3.47
C VAL A 187 24.42 -0.74 -3.71
N LEU A 188 23.74 -1.63 -4.42
CA LEU A 188 24.20 -3.00 -4.68
C LEU A 188 25.09 -3.10 -5.94
N ARG A 189 25.22 -2.03 -6.73
CA ARG A 189 26.07 -2.00 -7.94
C ARG A 189 27.47 -2.57 -7.74
N PRO A 190 28.22 -2.33 -6.64
CA PRO A 190 29.53 -2.93 -6.45
C PRO A 190 29.51 -4.47 -6.45
N LEU A 191 28.41 -5.09 -6.00
CA LEU A 191 28.27 -6.56 -6.01
C LEU A 191 28.04 -7.11 -7.42
N SER A 192 27.38 -6.35 -8.30
CA SER A 192 27.19 -6.75 -9.71
C SER A 192 28.50 -6.85 -10.51
N GLY A 193 29.55 -6.17 -10.05
CA GLY A 193 30.90 -6.25 -10.64
C GLY A 193 31.68 -7.50 -10.24
N VAL A 194 31.21 -8.26 -9.24
CA VAL A 194 31.83 -9.51 -8.80
C VAL A 194 31.27 -10.66 -9.63
N ALA A 195 32.14 -11.55 -10.13
CA ALA A 195 31.70 -12.73 -10.89
C ALA A 195 30.74 -13.60 -10.05
N GLY A 196 29.52 -13.79 -10.55
CA GLY A 196 28.44 -14.50 -9.85
C GLY A 196 27.77 -13.70 -8.73
N GLY A 197 28.07 -12.40 -8.60
CA GLY A 197 27.41 -11.51 -7.65
C GLY A 197 25.94 -11.28 -7.99
N LEU A 198 25.12 -11.07 -6.96
CA LEU A 198 23.65 -10.90 -7.03
C LEU A 198 22.86 -12.11 -7.57
N GLY A 199 23.52 -13.23 -7.84
CA GLY A 199 22.88 -14.47 -8.25
C GLY A 199 22.97 -14.76 -9.76
N PRO A 200 22.55 -15.96 -10.19
CA PRO A 200 22.53 -16.33 -11.60
C PRO A 200 21.43 -15.57 -12.37
N ALA A 201 21.53 -15.57 -13.70
CA ALA A 201 20.52 -14.97 -14.57
C ALA A 201 19.11 -15.53 -14.30
N GLY A 202 18.12 -14.65 -14.27
CA GLY A 202 16.74 -14.91 -13.88
C GLY A 202 16.47 -14.74 -12.38
N PHE A 203 17.51 -14.69 -11.54
CA PHE A 203 17.40 -14.63 -10.07
C PHE A 203 18.03 -13.37 -9.45
N VAL A 204 18.47 -12.40 -10.27
CA VAL A 204 19.00 -11.14 -9.77
C VAL A 204 17.89 -10.34 -9.08
N GLY A 205 18.11 -9.98 -7.81
CA GLY A 205 17.11 -9.24 -7.01
C GLY A 205 15.87 -10.07 -6.63
N ASP A 206 15.98 -11.40 -6.72
CA ASP A 206 14.93 -12.34 -6.35
C ASP A 206 14.80 -12.50 -4.83
N ASP A 207 13.78 -13.23 -4.37
CA ASP A 207 13.50 -13.43 -2.94
C ASP A 207 14.56 -14.31 -2.25
N GLY A 208 15.23 -15.16 -3.04
CA GLY A 208 16.40 -15.91 -2.62
C GLY A 208 17.34 -16.16 -3.79
N VAL A 209 18.36 -16.98 -3.57
CA VAL A 209 19.34 -17.32 -4.59
C VAL A 209 19.58 -18.82 -4.66
N PRO A 210 19.50 -19.45 -5.85
CA PRO A 210 20.00 -20.81 -6.04
C PRO A 210 21.50 -20.86 -5.80
N VAL A 211 21.94 -21.70 -4.86
CA VAL A 211 23.36 -21.85 -4.52
C VAL A 211 24.05 -22.67 -5.63
N PRO A 212 25.10 -22.12 -6.28
CA PRO A 212 25.74 -22.77 -7.43
C PRO A 212 26.18 -24.21 -7.14
N GLY A 213 25.88 -25.12 -8.07
CA GLY A 213 26.29 -26.52 -7.99
C GLY A 213 25.52 -27.38 -6.97
N SER A 214 24.40 -26.88 -6.45
CA SER A 214 23.57 -27.60 -5.47
C SER A 214 22.08 -27.49 -5.78
N ASP A 215 21.24 -28.20 -5.01
CA ASP A 215 19.79 -28.03 -5.01
C ASP A 215 19.30 -27.11 -3.88
N VAL A 216 20.21 -26.31 -3.30
CA VAL A 216 19.92 -25.40 -2.18
C VAL A 216 19.53 -24.03 -2.71
N VAL A 217 18.52 -23.44 -2.08
CA VAL A 217 18.18 -22.01 -2.21
C VAL A 217 18.45 -21.34 -0.88
N ALA A 218 19.12 -20.20 -0.89
CA ALA A 218 19.37 -19.39 0.30
C ALA A 218 18.54 -18.10 0.22
N ALA A 219 17.85 -17.77 1.30
CA ALA A 219 17.18 -16.48 1.49
C ALA A 219 17.72 -15.83 2.77
N CYS A 220 17.73 -14.50 2.83
CA CYS A 220 18.21 -13.79 4.00
C CYS A 220 17.46 -12.47 4.16
N ASP A 221 16.95 -12.23 5.37
CA ASP A 221 16.24 -11.00 5.69
C ASP A 221 16.69 -10.43 7.04
N ALA A 222 16.60 -9.11 7.15
CA ALA A 222 16.90 -8.33 8.34
C ALA A 222 15.65 -7.58 8.81
N ILE A 223 15.30 -7.77 10.09
CA ILE A 223 14.13 -7.12 10.68
C ILE A 223 14.50 -5.71 11.14
N ILE A 224 13.67 -4.74 10.76
CA ILE A 224 13.88 -3.32 11.08
C ILE A 224 14.04 -3.16 12.60
N PRO A 225 15.11 -2.51 13.09
CA PRO A 225 15.41 -2.40 14.52
C PRO A 225 14.26 -1.86 15.37
N SER A 226 13.52 -0.86 14.86
CA SER A 226 12.37 -0.28 15.58
C SER A 226 11.23 -1.27 15.82
N MET A 227 11.10 -2.31 14.99
CA MET A 227 10.17 -3.42 15.21
C MET A 227 10.71 -4.39 16.25
N VAL A 228 12.01 -4.71 16.20
CA VAL A 228 12.69 -5.56 17.20
C VAL A 228 12.56 -4.97 18.60
N GLU A 229 12.66 -3.65 18.73
CA GLU A 229 12.52 -2.95 20.01
C GLU A 229 11.05 -2.88 20.48
N ARG A 230 10.13 -2.51 19.58
CA ARG A 230 8.72 -2.28 19.91
C ARG A 230 7.96 -3.58 20.19
N ASP A 231 8.15 -4.60 19.37
CA ASP A 231 7.45 -5.88 19.45
C ASP A 231 8.44 -7.05 19.18
N PRO A 232 9.37 -7.34 20.11
CA PRO A 232 10.44 -8.32 19.91
C PRO A 232 9.97 -9.75 19.65
N GLU A 233 8.89 -10.20 20.29
CA GLU A 233 8.34 -11.55 20.04
C GLU A 233 7.75 -11.63 18.63
N TRP A 234 7.11 -10.56 18.16
CA TRP A 234 6.63 -10.50 16.79
C TRP A 234 7.75 -10.35 15.77
N ALA A 235 8.78 -9.57 16.08
CA ALA A 235 9.97 -9.47 15.25
C ALA A 235 10.63 -10.85 15.07
N GLY A 236 10.75 -11.63 16.14
CA GLY A 236 11.21 -13.01 16.09
C GLY A 236 10.30 -13.94 15.29
N TRP A 237 8.98 -13.76 15.34
CA TRP A 237 8.06 -14.51 14.48
C TRP A 237 8.26 -14.14 13.00
N CYS A 238 8.31 -12.84 12.72
CA CYS A 238 8.43 -12.31 11.37
C CYS A 238 9.76 -12.67 10.72
N SER A 239 10.87 -12.74 11.47
CA SER A 239 12.16 -13.14 10.90
C SER A 239 12.16 -14.55 10.30
N VAL A 240 11.35 -15.46 10.85
CA VAL A 240 11.12 -16.78 10.27
C VAL A 240 10.12 -16.71 9.12
N LEU A 241 8.99 -15.99 9.32
CA LEU A 241 7.91 -15.87 8.33
C LEU A 241 8.39 -15.37 6.97
N VAL A 242 9.11 -14.25 6.95
CA VAL A 242 9.57 -13.62 5.69
C VAL A 242 10.50 -14.54 4.91
N ASN A 243 11.48 -15.14 5.59
CA ASN A 243 12.40 -16.09 4.98
C ASN A 243 11.71 -17.37 4.48
N VAL A 244 10.67 -17.86 5.17
CA VAL A 244 9.88 -19.00 4.70
C VAL A 244 9.06 -18.63 3.47
N ASN A 245 8.52 -17.40 3.41
CA ASN A 245 7.84 -16.89 2.24
C ASN A 245 8.79 -16.77 1.04
N ASP A 246 10.01 -16.26 1.24
CA ASP A 246 11.02 -16.16 0.19
C ASP A 246 11.34 -17.52 -0.44
N LEU A 247 11.60 -18.53 0.40
CA LEU A 247 11.83 -19.89 -0.09
C LEU A 247 10.60 -20.47 -0.80
N THR A 248 9.40 -20.17 -0.30
CA THR A 248 8.15 -20.61 -0.91
C THR A 248 7.98 -19.99 -2.31
N ALA A 249 8.25 -18.69 -2.48
CA ALA A 249 8.18 -18.01 -3.77
C ALA A 249 9.13 -18.63 -4.80
N MET A 250 10.30 -19.08 -4.36
CA MET A 250 11.28 -19.79 -5.18
C MET A 250 10.91 -21.25 -5.47
N GLY A 251 9.77 -21.74 -4.96
CA GLY A 251 9.36 -23.13 -5.06
C GLY A 251 10.27 -24.10 -4.29
N ALA A 252 10.96 -23.60 -3.25
CA ALA A 252 11.87 -24.37 -2.41
C ALA A 252 11.21 -24.79 -1.10
N SER A 253 11.40 -26.06 -0.71
CA SER A 253 10.96 -26.53 0.60
C SER A 253 11.95 -26.07 1.68
N PRO A 254 11.52 -25.32 2.71
CA PRO A 254 12.41 -24.90 3.80
C PRO A 254 13.01 -26.08 4.55
N THR A 255 14.30 -26.02 4.87
CA THR A 255 15.04 -27.11 5.55
C THR A 255 15.70 -26.68 6.85
N GLY A 256 16.07 -25.39 6.98
CA GLY A 256 16.67 -24.88 8.20
C GLY A 256 16.92 -23.39 8.18
N LEU A 257 17.18 -22.83 9.36
CA LEU A 257 17.41 -21.41 9.59
C LEU A 257 18.74 -21.20 10.31
N LEU A 258 19.39 -20.06 10.03
CA LEU A 258 20.47 -19.50 10.82
C LEU A 258 20.05 -18.13 11.33
N ASP A 259 20.27 -17.81 12.60
CA ASP A 259 19.94 -16.50 13.17
C ASP A 259 21.17 -15.69 13.60
N ALA A 260 21.08 -14.37 13.49
CA ALA A 260 22.03 -13.43 14.06
C ALA A 260 21.24 -12.41 14.89
N VAL A 261 21.41 -12.45 16.21
CA VAL A 261 20.60 -11.68 17.15
C VAL A 261 21.47 -10.84 18.08
N GLY A 262 21.24 -9.53 18.09
CA GLY A 262 21.82 -8.59 19.03
C GLY A 262 20.73 -7.95 19.88
N ALA A 263 20.98 -7.78 21.19
CA ALA A 263 20.04 -7.09 22.07
C ALA A 263 20.73 -6.39 23.24
N PRO A 264 20.17 -5.25 23.71
CA PRO A 264 20.79 -4.46 24.79
C PRO A 264 20.59 -5.12 26.15
N THR A 265 19.56 -5.96 26.30
CA THR A 265 19.23 -6.63 27.56
C THR A 265 18.84 -8.08 27.32
N ARG A 266 19.07 -8.93 28.33
CA ARG A 266 18.69 -10.35 28.29
C ARG A 266 17.17 -10.51 28.13
N SER A 267 16.38 -9.59 28.68
CA SER A 267 14.93 -9.60 28.56
C SER A 267 14.48 -9.44 27.10
N LEU A 268 15.01 -8.44 26.39
CA LEU A 268 14.69 -8.24 24.98
C LEU A 268 15.16 -9.43 24.14
N LEU A 269 16.39 -9.91 24.36
CA LEU A 269 16.92 -11.10 23.69
C LEU A 269 16.00 -12.31 23.85
N THR A 270 15.56 -12.57 25.09
CA THR A 270 14.68 -13.71 25.40
C THR A 270 13.35 -13.61 24.65
N ARG A 271 12.78 -12.40 24.53
CA ARG A 271 11.55 -12.16 23.78
C ARG A 271 11.75 -12.39 22.27
N ILE A 272 12.86 -11.91 21.70
CA ILE A 272 13.20 -12.19 20.29
C ILE A 272 13.28 -13.69 20.04
N VAL A 273 14.09 -14.40 20.83
CA VAL A 273 14.30 -15.85 20.67
C VAL A 273 13.00 -16.65 20.89
N ARG A 274 12.11 -16.22 21.79
CA ARG A 274 10.77 -16.84 21.94
C ARG A 274 9.94 -16.72 20.67
N GLY A 275 9.97 -15.55 20.02
CA GLY A 275 9.32 -15.34 18.72
C GLY A 275 9.83 -16.30 17.67
N ILE A 276 11.16 -16.39 17.52
CA ILE A 276 11.84 -17.30 16.58
C ILE A 276 11.46 -18.74 16.87
N ALA A 277 11.55 -19.18 18.13
CA ALA A 277 11.23 -20.54 18.53
C ALA A 277 9.76 -20.89 18.24
N LYS A 278 8.82 -19.99 18.53
CA LYS A 278 7.40 -20.18 18.24
C LYS A 278 7.15 -20.33 16.74
N ALA A 279 7.75 -19.48 15.91
CA ALA A 279 7.59 -19.53 14.46
C ALA A 279 8.27 -20.78 13.86
N SER A 280 9.52 -21.05 14.23
CA SER A 280 10.26 -22.27 13.86
C SER A 280 9.44 -23.53 14.13
N HIS A 281 8.83 -23.61 15.32
CA HIS A 281 7.97 -24.73 15.69
C HIS A 281 6.69 -24.82 14.84
N SER A 282 6.08 -23.68 14.51
CA SER A 282 4.82 -23.59 13.75
C SER A 282 5.02 -23.91 12.27
N TRP A 283 6.07 -23.37 11.66
CA TRP A 283 6.47 -23.61 10.26
C TRP A 283 7.22 -24.92 10.06
N GLN A 284 7.58 -25.61 11.15
CA GLN A 284 8.33 -26.87 11.13
C GLN A 284 9.71 -26.74 10.47
N VAL A 285 10.35 -25.57 10.62
CA VAL A 285 11.69 -25.29 10.09
C VAL A 285 12.65 -25.07 11.25
N PRO A 286 13.62 -25.98 11.49
CA PRO A 286 14.50 -25.88 12.65
C PRO A 286 15.52 -24.74 12.52
N VAL A 287 15.83 -24.09 13.63
CA VAL A 287 17.03 -23.23 13.73
C VAL A 287 18.24 -24.14 13.92
N LEU A 288 19.13 -24.15 12.93
CA LEU A 288 20.30 -25.03 12.88
C LEU A 288 21.48 -24.48 13.70
N GLY A 289 21.52 -23.16 13.88
CA GLY A 289 22.58 -22.46 14.60
C GLY A 289 22.48 -20.96 14.37
N GLY A 290 23.45 -20.22 14.89
CA GLY A 290 23.44 -18.76 14.75
C GLY A 290 24.48 -18.06 15.61
N HIS A 291 24.33 -16.74 15.74
CA HIS A 291 25.18 -15.87 16.54
C HIS A 291 24.34 -14.98 17.46
N THR A 292 24.76 -14.82 18.72
CA THR A 292 24.04 -14.03 19.71
C THR A 292 24.97 -13.05 20.42
N GLN A 293 24.55 -11.79 20.48
CA GLN A 293 25.27 -10.71 21.17
C GLN A 293 24.37 -10.02 22.21
N LEU A 294 24.89 -9.85 23.42
CA LEU A 294 24.21 -9.19 24.53
C LEU A 294 24.93 -7.88 24.89
N GLY A 295 24.17 -6.83 25.19
CA GLY A 295 24.70 -5.51 25.52
C GLY A 295 24.96 -4.62 24.29
N VAL A 296 24.37 -4.95 23.14
CA VAL A 296 24.48 -4.21 21.87
C VAL A 296 23.11 -3.67 21.43
N PRO A 297 23.02 -2.71 20.49
CA PRO A 297 21.74 -2.30 19.92
C PRO A 297 20.92 -3.48 19.36
N ALA A 298 19.59 -3.35 19.39
CA ALA A 298 18.69 -4.38 18.91
C ALA A 298 18.91 -4.65 17.41
N SER A 299 19.17 -5.91 17.06
CA SER A 299 19.38 -6.36 15.69
C SER A 299 18.91 -7.81 15.54
N LEU A 300 18.30 -8.11 14.42
CA LEU A 300 17.79 -9.44 14.12
C LEU A 300 17.86 -9.67 12.61
N SER A 301 18.66 -10.66 12.22
CA SER A 301 18.67 -11.18 10.85
C SER A 301 18.54 -12.69 10.88
N VAL A 302 17.85 -13.25 9.89
CA VAL A 302 17.71 -14.70 9.71
C VAL A 302 18.05 -15.03 8.27
N THR A 303 18.78 -16.11 8.09
CA THR A 303 19.05 -16.74 6.79
C THR A 303 18.34 -18.08 6.76
N ALA A 304 17.53 -18.33 5.73
CA ALA A 304 16.90 -19.63 5.53
C ALA A 304 17.53 -20.40 4.38
N LEU A 305 17.56 -21.72 4.55
CA LEU A 305 18.02 -22.68 3.55
C LEU A 305 16.84 -23.55 3.14
N GLY A 306 16.52 -23.56 1.86
CA GLY A 306 15.53 -24.44 1.25
C GLY A 306 16.14 -25.36 0.22
N ARG A 307 15.37 -26.35 -0.25
CA ARG A 307 15.80 -27.24 -1.32
C ARG A 307 14.77 -27.33 -2.44
N THR A 308 15.25 -27.27 -3.68
CA THR A 308 14.48 -27.57 -4.89
C THR A 308 15.43 -27.87 -6.04
N ARG A 309 15.00 -28.76 -6.94
CA ARG A 309 15.71 -29.03 -8.20
C ARG A 309 15.27 -28.11 -9.34
N ARG A 310 14.18 -27.35 -9.13
CA ARG A 310 13.54 -26.51 -10.14
C ARG A 310 13.11 -25.20 -9.48
N PRO A 311 14.07 -24.32 -9.13
CA PRO A 311 13.74 -23.03 -8.55
C PRO A 311 12.90 -22.22 -9.55
N VAL A 312 11.90 -21.49 -9.02
CA VAL A 312 11.07 -20.55 -9.78
C VAL A 312 11.73 -19.17 -9.71
N PRO A 313 12.06 -18.54 -10.85
CA PRO A 313 12.68 -17.21 -10.87
C PRO A 313 11.65 -16.08 -10.76
N ALA A 314 12.04 -14.90 -10.27
CA ALA A 314 11.26 -13.67 -10.41
C ALA A 314 11.28 -13.11 -11.84
N GLY A 315 12.36 -13.36 -12.59
CA GLY A 315 12.57 -12.83 -13.94
C GLY A 315 12.06 -13.69 -15.09
N GLY A 316 11.27 -14.74 -14.80
CA GLY A 316 10.81 -15.69 -15.82
C GLY A 316 9.55 -15.28 -16.59
N GLY A 317 8.90 -14.17 -16.23
CA GLY A 317 7.62 -13.77 -16.82
C GLY A 317 7.76 -13.16 -18.22
N ALA A 318 6.69 -13.25 -19.01
CA ALA A 318 6.58 -12.65 -20.33
C ALA A 318 5.32 -11.77 -20.46
N ALA A 319 5.36 -10.78 -21.35
CA ALA A 319 4.16 -10.00 -21.67
C ALA A 319 3.04 -10.92 -22.19
N GLY A 320 1.85 -10.82 -21.60
CA GLY A 320 0.73 -11.72 -21.86
C GLY A 320 0.49 -12.75 -20.75
N ASP A 321 1.48 -13.05 -19.92
CA ASP A 321 1.32 -13.94 -18.77
C ASP A 321 0.25 -13.39 -17.82
N GLU A 322 -0.62 -14.27 -17.32
CA GLU A 322 -1.60 -13.91 -16.31
C GLU A 322 -0.92 -13.75 -14.95
N VAL A 323 -1.31 -12.70 -14.23
CA VAL A 323 -0.84 -12.44 -12.87
C VAL A 323 -1.90 -12.90 -11.89
N ARG A 324 -1.48 -13.80 -11.00
CA ARG A 324 -2.30 -14.39 -9.94
C ARG A 324 -1.78 -13.99 -8.57
N ILE A 325 -2.70 -13.67 -7.68
CA ILE A 325 -2.44 -13.48 -6.25
C ILE A 325 -2.96 -14.70 -5.51
N THR A 326 -2.08 -15.38 -4.79
CA THR A 326 -2.46 -16.38 -3.79
C THR A 326 -2.22 -15.79 -2.41
N ALA A 327 -3.28 -15.45 -1.69
CA ALA A 327 -3.19 -14.74 -0.41
C ALA A 327 -4.02 -15.44 0.66
N ASP A 328 -3.51 -15.40 1.88
CA ASP A 328 -4.27 -15.79 3.05
C ASP A 328 -5.09 -14.61 3.57
N LEU A 329 -6.41 -14.70 3.40
CA LEU A 329 -7.35 -13.66 3.79
C LEU A 329 -7.87 -13.83 5.22
N SER A 330 -7.48 -14.91 5.90
CA SER A 330 -7.81 -15.12 7.31
C SER A 330 -6.96 -14.24 8.21
N GLY A 331 -7.35 -14.10 9.47
CA GLY A 331 -6.60 -13.31 10.45
C GLY A 331 -7.11 -11.87 10.56
N GLY A 332 -6.20 -10.94 10.84
CA GLY A 332 -6.56 -9.55 11.12
C GLY A 332 -5.38 -8.59 11.11
N TRP A 333 -5.70 -7.29 11.14
CA TRP A 333 -4.69 -6.25 11.36
C TRP A 333 -3.99 -6.46 12.70
N ARG A 334 -2.66 -6.51 12.67
CA ARG A 334 -1.87 -6.68 13.89
C ARG A 334 -2.05 -5.45 14.81
N PRO A 335 -2.27 -5.62 16.13
CA PRO A 335 -2.41 -4.50 17.05
C PRO A 335 -1.20 -3.56 17.00
N GLY A 336 -1.44 -2.26 16.75
CA GLY A 336 -0.39 -1.27 16.57
C GLY A 336 0.21 -1.16 15.16
N TYR A 337 -0.27 -1.98 14.21
CA TYR A 337 0.19 -2.00 12.81
C TYR A 337 -0.98 -1.95 11.82
N HIS A 338 -2.13 -1.38 12.22
CA HIS A 338 -3.32 -1.28 11.38
C HIS A 338 -3.00 -0.63 10.03
N GLY A 339 -3.49 -1.26 8.95
CA GLY A 339 -3.23 -0.86 7.57
C GLY A 339 -1.81 -1.11 7.05
N ARG A 340 -0.92 -1.74 7.84
CA ARG A 340 0.49 -1.99 7.48
C ARG A 340 0.91 -3.45 7.59
N GLN A 341 0.42 -4.18 8.59
CA GLN A 341 0.71 -5.62 8.76
C GLN A 341 -0.56 -6.39 9.08
N TRP A 342 -0.87 -7.34 8.22
CA TRP A 342 -1.92 -8.32 8.42
C TRP A 342 -1.30 -9.61 8.98
N ASP A 343 -1.80 -10.09 10.11
CA ASP A 343 -1.35 -11.33 10.72
C ASP A 343 -2.33 -12.45 10.36
N SER A 344 -1.98 -13.19 9.32
CA SER A 344 -2.72 -14.35 8.83
C SER A 344 -2.12 -15.69 9.28
N THR A 345 -0.91 -15.68 9.85
CA THR A 345 -0.13 -16.91 10.05
C THR A 345 0.05 -17.31 11.52
N SER A 346 0.01 -16.36 12.47
CA SER A 346 0.38 -16.66 13.87
C SER A 346 -0.61 -17.52 14.65
N GLY A 347 -1.84 -17.62 14.15
CA GLY A 347 -2.92 -18.45 14.71
C GLY A 347 -3.19 -19.75 13.94
N ARG A 348 -2.46 -20.02 12.85
CA ARG A 348 -2.74 -21.19 11.99
C ARG A 348 -2.20 -22.49 12.52
N ARG A 349 -2.81 -23.60 12.08
CA ARG A 349 -2.26 -24.93 12.33
C ARG A 349 -1.05 -25.18 11.44
N ARG A 350 -0.15 -26.03 11.90
CA ARG A 350 1.12 -26.33 11.22
C ARG A 350 0.95 -27.02 9.89
N ASP A 351 0.00 -27.94 9.82
CA ASP A 351 -0.29 -28.67 8.58
C ASP A 351 -0.87 -27.74 7.51
N GLU A 352 -1.61 -26.69 7.91
CA GLU A 352 -2.05 -25.63 6.99
C GLU A 352 -0.87 -24.77 6.52
N LEU A 353 0.01 -24.35 7.43
CA LEU A 353 1.23 -23.60 7.08
C LEU A 353 2.13 -24.41 6.14
N ALA A 354 2.35 -25.70 6.41
CA ALA A 354 3.12 -26.59 5.55
C ALA A 354 2.48 -26.78 4.16
N ARG A 355 1.14 -26.78 4.08
CA ARG A 355 0.44 -26.79 2.80
C ARG A 355 0.67 -25.49 2.03
N MET A 356 0.65 -24.34 2.71
CA MET A 356 0.89 -23.02 2.10
C MET A 356 2.28 -22.91 1.47
N THR A 357 3.32 -23.46 2.11
CA THR A 357 4.70 -23.42 1.58
C THR A 357 4.93 -24.29 0.33
N SER A 358 3.98 -25.17 -0.01
CA SER A 358 4.09 -26.06 -1.18
C SER A 358 3.40 -25.51 -2.44
N LEU A 359 2.58 -24.46 -2.30
CA LEU A 359 1.67 -24.01 -3.37
C LEU A 359 2.40 -23.57 -4.65
N VAL A 360 3.46 -22.78 -4.54
CA VAL A 360 4.20 -22.29 -5.72
C VAL A 360 4.95 -23.42 -6.42
N ALA A 361 5.54 -24.33 -5.66
CA ALA A 361 6.23 -25.51 -6.20
C ALA A 361 5.27 -26.45 -6.95
N GLU A 362 4.01 -26.56 -6.50
CA GLU A 362 2.95 -27.31 -7.18
C GLU A 362 2.45 -26.60 -8.44
N MET A 363 2.25 -25.28 -8.39
CA MET A 363 1.77 -24.47 -9.53
C MET A 363 2.79 -24.36 -10.67
N ARG A 364 4.09 -24.29 -10.35
CA ARG A 364 5.20 -24.13 -11.31
C ARG A 364 4.98 -22.97 -12.31
N PRO A 365 4.75 -21.74 -11.84
CA PRO A 365 4.59 -20.59 -12.71
C PRO A 365 5.90 -20.27 -13.45
N HIS A 366 5.83 -19.39 -14.47
CA HIS A 366 7.01 -18.86 -15.14
C HIS A 366 7.81 -17.95 -14.21
N ALA A 367 7.10 -17.11 -13.44
CA ALA A 367 7.70 -16.31 -12.39
C ALA A 367 6.90 -16.27 -11.09
N ALA A 368 7.57 -16.03 -9.98
CA ALA A 368 6.92 -15.82 -8.68
C ALA A 368 7.70 -14.83 -7.81
N LYS A 369 6.98 -14.14 -6.93
CA LYS A 369 7.54 -13.35 -5.81
C LYS A 369 6.64 -13.37 -4.59
N ASP A 370 7.23 -13.31 -3.41
CA ASP A 370 6.53 -13.08 -2.16
C ASP A 370 6.04 -11.61 -2.02
N VAL A 371 4.90 -11.39 -1.36
CA VAL A 371 4.43 -10.02 -1.12
C VAL A 371 5.13 -9.42 0.12
N SER A 372 6.25 -8.75 -0.14
CA SER A 372 7.08 -8.06 0.87
C SER A 372 6.53 -6.68 1.31
N MET A 373 7.37 -5.90 2.00
CA MET A 373 7.07 -4.56 2.55
C MET A 373 6.63 -3.50 1.53
N ALA A 374 6.89 -3.71 0.24
CA ALA A 374 6.39 -2.84 -0.83
C ALA A 374 4.88 -3.05 -1.10
N GLY A 375 4.28 -4.08 -0.50
CA GLY A 375 2.92 -4.51 -0.71
C GLY A 375 2.71 -5.15 -2.08
N THR A 376 1.48 -5.59 -2.34
CA THR A 376 1.11 -6.33 -3.55
C THR A 376 1.53 -5.61 -4.83
N VAL A 377 1.19 -4.32 -4.96
CA VAL A 377 1.47 -3.57 -6.20
C VAL A 377 2.97 -3.30 -6.34
N GLY A 378 3.66 -3.01 -5.23
CA GLY A 378 5.12 -2.85 -5.17
C GLY A 378 5.87 -4.09 -5.62
N THR A 379 5.56 -5.24 -5.02
CA THR A 379 6.14 -6.53 -5.41
C THR A 379 5.84 -6.88 -6.87
N LEU A 380 4.63 -6.63 -7.36
CA LEU A 380 4.31 -6.86 -8.77
C LEU A 380 5.20 -6.02 -9.69
N GLY A 381 5.50 -4.78 -9.31
CA GLY A 381 6.46 -3.95 -10.02
C GLY A 381 7.87 -4.54 -10.02
N MET A 382 8.33 -5.11 -8.89
CA MET A 382 9.62 -5.81 -8.82
C MET A 382 9.66 -7.06 -9.72
N LEU A 383 8.59 -7.87 -9.73
CA LEU A 383 8.47 -9.03 -10.61
C LEU A 383 8.49 -8.61 -12.09
N ALA A 384 7.75 -7.56 -12.42
CA ALA A 384 7.71 -7.02 -13.79
C ALA A 384 9.07 -6.45 -14.23
N GLU A 385 9.75 -5.70 -13.36
CA GLU A 385 11.11 -5.19 -13.59
C GLU A 385 12.10 -6.33 -13.87
N ALA A 386 12.15 -7.33 -12.98
CA ALA A 386 13.00 -8.51 -13.14
C ALA A 386 12.70 -9.27 -14.44
N SER A 387 11.43 -9.32 -14.85
CA SER A 387 11.00 -9.95 -16.10
C SER A 387 11.24 -9.08 -17.34
N GLY A 388 11.61 -7.81 -17.20
CA GLY A 388 11.75 -6.86 -18.31
C GLY A 388 10.41 -6.47 -18.96
N THR A 389 9.35 -6.43 -18.18
CA THR A 389 7.96 -6.15 -18.59
C THR A 389 7.38 -4.97 -17.80
N GLY A 390 6.10 -4.65 -18.01
CA GLY A 390 5.28 -3.96 -17.01
C GLY A 390 4.06 -4.78 -16.64
N ALA A 391 3.16 -4.24 -15.82
CA ALA A 391 2.00 -4.98 -15.32
C ALA A 391 0.72 -4.16 -15.28
N GLU A 392 -0.41 -4.85 -15.39
CA GLU A 392 -1.74 -4.33 -15.12
C GLU A 392 -2.46 -5.21 -14.10
N ILE A 393 -3.05 -4.60 -13.08
CA ILE A 393 -3.85 -5.29 -12.06
C ILE A 393 -5.28 -4.75 -12.05
N ASP A 394 -6.25 -5.63 -12.13
CA ASP A 394 -7.67 -5.34 -11.94
C ASP A 394 -7.97 -5.16 -10.45
N VAL A 395 -8.25 -3.93 -10.04
CA VAL A 395 -8.44 -3.60 -8.62
C VAL A 395 -9.65 -4.32 -8.03
N ALA A 396 -10.69 -4.56 -8.83
CA ALA A 396 -11.90 -5.22 -8.36
C ALA A 396 -11.76 -6.75 -8.24
N ALA A 397 -10.79 -7.34 -8.95
CA ALA A 397 -10.52 -8.78 -8.90
C ALA A 397 -9.50 -9.19 -7.82
N VAL A 398 -8.85 -8.23 -7.15
CA VAL A 398 -7.87 -8.55 -6.09
C VAL A 398 -8.59 -9.18 -4.88
N PRO A 399 -8.23 -10.42 -4.48
CA PRO A 399 -8.80 -11.04 -3.29
C PRO A 399 -8.38 -10.24 -2.05
N ARG A 400 -9.35 -9.96 -1.16
CA ARG A 400 -9.16 -9.06 -0.01
C ARG A 400 -9.96 -9.53 1.20
N PRO A 401 -9.41 -9.44 2.44
CA PRO A 401 -10.18 -9.70 3.65
C PRO A 401 -11.41 -8.79 3.77
N ALA A 402 -12.50 -9.32 4.32
CA ALA A 402 -13.68 -8.51 4.59
C ALA A 402 -13.33 -7.36 5.58
N GLY A 403 -13.66 -6.12 5.21
CA GLY A 403 -13.41 -4.94 6.04
C GLY A 403 -11.99 -4.35 5.98
N ALA A 404 -11.08 -4.90 5.15
CA ALA A 404 -9.80 -4.25 4.90
C ALA A 404 -9.94 -3.14 3.83
N ASP A 405 -9.39 -1.94 4.08
CA ASP A 405 -9.34 -0.88 3.08
C ASP A 405 -8.48 -1.29 1.89
N MET A 406 -8.92 -1.02 0.66
CA MET A 406 -8.22 -1.49 -0.54
C MET A 406 -6.80 -0.92 -0.64
N GLY A 407 -6.63 0.39 -0.42
CA GLY A 407 -5.30 0.99 -0.47
C GLY A 407 -4.36 0.50 0.62
N ALA A 408 -4.89 0.17 1.81
CA ALA A 408 -4.10 -0.47 2.86
C ALA A 408 -3.70 -1.90 2.45
N TRP A 409 -4.64 -2.71 1.98
CA TRP A 409 -4.39 -4.09 1.56
C TRP A 409 -3.37 -4.20 0.42
N LEU A 410 -3.46 -3.32 -0.59
CA LEU A 410 -2.51 -3.30 -1.70
C LEU A 410 -1.09 -2.83 -1.31
N THR A 411 -0.92 -2.22 -0.13
CA THR A 411 0.36 -1.66 0.33
C THR A 411 0.87 -2.22 1.66
N CYS A 412 0.14 -3.14 2.29
CA CYS A 412 0.55 -3.77 3.54
C CYS A 412 1.40 -5.03 3.30
N PHE A 413 2.08 -5.49 4.35
CA PHE A 413 2.58 -6.86 4.45
C PHE A 413 1.42 -7.80 4.85
N PRO A 414 1.01 -8.76 4.00
CA PRO A 414 -0.22 -9.54 4.18
C PRO A 414 -0.05 -10.78 5.09
N GLY A 415 1.14 -10.99 5.67
CA GLY A 415 1.50 -12.21 6.39
C GLY A 415 1.89 -13.34 5.44
N PHE A 416 0.95 -13.80 4.60
CA PHE A 416 1.22 -14.73 3.51
C PHE A 416 0.49 -14.30 2.24
N ALA A 417 1.25 -13.92 1.23
CA ALA A 417 0.75 -13.84 -0.14
C ALA A 417 1.88 -14.04 -1.15
N MET A 418 1.54 -14.62 -2.30
CA MET A 418 2.44 -14.91 -3.42
C MET A 418 1.86 -14.30 -4.68
N LEU A 419 2.69 -13.58 -5.43
CA LEU A 419 2.41 -13.20 -6.81
C LEU A 419 3.05 -14.22 -7.74
N THR A 420 2.28 -14.74 -8.69
CA THR A 420 2.76 -15.67 -9.70
C THR A 420 2.36 -15.20 -11.08
N ALA A 421 3.24 -15.33 -12.06
CA ALA A 421 2.99 -15.03 -13.47
C ALA A 421 3.21 -16.28 -14.33
N GLY A 422 2.29 -16.56 -15.25
CA GLY A 422 2.43 -17.64 -16.23
C GLY A 422 1.15 -17.93 -17.00
N ASP A 423 1.01 -19.17 -17.46
CA ASP A 423 -0.16 -19.61 -18.21
C ASP A 423 -1.44 -19.61 -17.36
N GLY A 424 -2.50 -18.96 -17.87
CA GLY A 424 -3.77 -18.84 -17.16
C GLY A 424 -4.52 -20.15 -16.89
N GLY A 425 -4.22 -21.19 -17.68
CA GLY A 425 -4.79 -22.53 -17.53
C GLY A 425 -4.08 -23.41 -16.50
N ALA A 426 -3.08 -22.89 -15.78
CA ALA A 426 -2.34 -23.67 -14.80
C ALA A 426 -3.27 -24.23 -13.71
N ALA A 427 -3.14 -25.52 -13.41
CA ALA A 427 -3.94 -26.19 -12.40
C ALA A 427 -3.66 -25.55 -11.02
N VAL A 428 -4.70 -25.02 -10.39
CA VAL A 428 -4.60 -24.46 -9.04
C VAL A 428 -4.72 -25.60 -8.03
N PRO A 429 -3.70 -25.82 -7.19
CA PRO A 429 -3.75 -26.88 -6.19
C PRO A 429 -4.82 -26.60 -5.13
N ALA A 430 -5.22 -27.64 -4.38
CA ALA A 430 -6.19 -27.46 -3.30
C ALA A 430 -5.64 -26.50 -2.23
N MET A 431 -6.43 -25.48 -1.90
CA MET A 431 -6.08 -24.41 -0.97
C MET A 431 -6.54 -24.72 0.45
N PRO A 432 -5.73 -24.40 1.48
CA PRO A 432 -6.20 -24.39 2.87
C PRO A 432 -7.37 -23.42 3.06
N ALA A 433 -8.19 -23.66 4.09
CA ALA A 433 -9.28 -22.75 4.43
C ALA A 433 -8.75 -21.31 4.68
N GLY A 434 -9.42 -20.33 4.08
CA GLY A 434 -9.04 -18.90 4.15
C GLY A 434 -7.96 -18.46 3.17
N VAL A 435 -7.28 -19.39 2.49
CA VAL A 435 -6.33 -19.08 1.42
C VAL A 435 -7.08 -19.03 0.09
N VAL A 436 -6.93 -17.93 -0.63
CA VAL A 436 -7.62 -17.66 -1.89
C VAL A 436 -6.58 -17.43 -2.98
N SER A 437 -6.85 -17.92 -4.19
CA SER A 437 -5.97 -17.75 -5.34
C SER A 437 -6.77 -17.29 -6.55
N GLU A 438 -6.53 -16.06 -7.00
CA GLU A 438 -7.29 -15.43 -8.08
C GLU A 438 -6.35 -14.83 -9.14
N VAL A 439 -6.75 -14.94 -10.41
CA VAL A 439 -6.13 -14.17 -11.49
C VAL A 439 -6.71 -12.77 -11.42
N CYS A 440 -5.84 -11.79 -11.20
CA CYS A 440 -6.25 -10.40 -11.05
C CYS A 440 -5.45 -9.45 -11.94
N GLY A 441 -4.63 -9.95 -12.87
CA GLY A 441 -3.81 -9.08 -13.68
C GLY A 441 -3.12 -9.79 -14.83
N ARG A 442 -2.23 -9.06 -15.50
CA ARG A 442 -1.35 -9.60 -16.53
C ARG A 442 -0.05 -8.81 -16.61
N LEU A 443 1.01 -9.48 -17.07
CA LEU A 443 2.21 -8.81 -17.54
C LEU A 443 1.96 -8.21 -18.93
N THR A 444 2.65 -7.12 -19.23
CA THR A 444 2.43 -6.29 -20.42
C THR A 444 3.76 -5.79 -20.98
N SER A 445 3.75 -5.33 -22.23
CA SER A 445 4.93 -4.75 -22.86
C SER A 445 5.24 -3.32 -22.41
N ARG A 446 4.25 -2.57 -21.88
CA ARG A 446 4.43 -1.20 -21.40
C ARG A 446 5.00 -1.23 -19.98
N PRO A 447 6.24 -0.74 -19.74
CA PRO A 447 6.86 -0.79 -18.43
C PRO A 447 6.11 -0.01 -17.35
N GLY A 448 6.33 -0.36 -16.07
CA GLY A 448 5.59 0.18 -14.92
C GLY A 448 4.32 -0.61 -14.59
N VAL A 449 3.66 -0.24 -13.49
CA VAL A 449 2.43 -0.92 -13.02
C VAL A 449 1.24 0.02 -13.13
N ARG A 450 0.14 -0.48 -13.67
CA ARG A 450 -1.13 0.24 -13.81
C ARG A 450 -2.26 -0.48 -13.08
N LEU A 451 -3.12 0.30 -12.44
CA LEU A 451 -4.38 -0.18 -11.88
C LEU A 451 -5.47 -0.05 -12.93
N ARG A 452 -6.19 -1.14 -13.19
CA ARG A 452 -7.35 -1.20 -14.06
C ARG A 452 -8.61 -1.14 -13.23
N TRP A 453 -9.47 -0.18 -13.57
CA TRP A 453 -10.70 0.12 -12.85
C TRP A 453 -11.92 -0.45 -13.58
N PRO A 454 -13.07 -0.62 -12.88
CA PRO A 454 -14.28 -1.19 -13.49
C PRO A 454 -14.84 -0.40 -14.68
N ASP A 455 -14.53 0.89 -14.80
CA ASP A 455 -14.91 1.74 -15.93
C ASP A 455 -13.96 1.60 -17.14
N GLY A 456 -13.00 0.67 -17.07
CA GLY A 456 -11.98 0.44 -18.10
C GLY A 456 -10.80 1.40 -18.05
N GLU A 457 -10.80 2.38 -17.13
CA GLU A 457 -9.69 3.31 -17.02
C GLU A 457 -8.44 2.65 -16.42
N LEU A 458 -7.27 3.06 -16.91
CA LEU A 458 -5.96 2.68 -16.38
C LEU A 458 -5.33 3.87 -15.67
N THR A 459 -4.86 3.68 -14.43
CA THR A 459 -4.09 4.69 -13.69
C THR A 459 -2.69 4.17 -13.38
N ASP A 460 -1.66 4.97 -13.64
CA ASP A 460 -0.29 4.60 -13.29
C ASP A 460 -0.12 4.53 -11.76
N ALA A 461 0.41 3.41 -11.27
CA ALA A 461 0.62 3.13 -9.84
C ALA A 461 2.10 3.19 -9.46
N LEU A 462 2.95 2.69 -10.36
CA LEU A 462 4.39 2.62 -10.20
C LEU A 462 5.13 2.90 -11.50
N THR A 463 6.24 3.61 -11.40
CA THR A 463 7.25 3.74 -12.45
C THR A 463 7.93 2.40 -12.75
N PRO A 464 8.60 2.26 -13.90
CA PRO A 464 9.25 1.01 -14.30
C PRO A 464 10.37 0.53 -13.37
N GLU A 465 11.21 1.44 -12.88
CA GLU A 465 12.34 1.12 -12.01
C GLU A 465 11.86 1.12 -10.56
N VAL A 466 11.63 -0.07 -10.00
CA VAL A 466 11.19 -0.22 -8.61
C VAL A 466 12.40 -0.39 -7.70
N THR A 467 13.33 -1.26 -8.08
CA THR A 467 14.58 -1.55 -7.38
C THR A 467 15.79 -0.88 -8.05
N GLY A 468 15.77 -0.74 -9.37
CA GLY A 468 16.90 -0.30 -10.18
C GLY A 468 17.91 -1.43 -10.48
N LEU A 469 17.58 -2.68 -10.16
CA LEU A 469 18.40 -3.85 -10.52
C LEU A 469 18.16 -4.28 -11.98
N GLY A 470 17.02 -3.87 -12.56
CA GLY A 470 16.69 -4.16 -13.95
C GLY A 470 16.27 -5.60 -14.19
N ARG A 471 16.38 -6.03 -15.45
CA ARG A 471 16.04 -7.38 -15.88
C ARG A 471 17.02 -8.38 -15.28
N ALA A 472 16.48 -9.46 -14.71
CA ALA A 472 17.23 -10.49 -14.01
C ALA A 472 17.96 -11.47 -14.94
#